data_AF-A0A2S9ZVH0-F1
#
_entry.id   AF-A0A2S9ZVH0-F1
#
_cell.length_a   1.000
_cell.length_b   1.000
_cell.length_c   1.000
_cell.angle_alpha   90.00
_cell.angle_beta   90.00
_cell.angle_gamma   90.00
#
_symmetry.space_group_name_H-M   'P 1'
#
loop_
_entity.id
_entity.type
_entity.pdbx_description
1 polymer ?
#
loop_
_entity_poly.entity_id
_entity_poly.type
_entity_poly.pdbx_seq_one_letter_code
_entity_poly.pdbx_strand_id
1 'polypeptide(L)'
;PPASLPTPTHVLHLTFSNSEKTIFAPIHRDIWAVKTRLFARTESTNPGCGTTLFARTESINPPLPYQTLWPILYDYIYTSSTVAVLADLLKHQVPPSPFSAEPPEVQQYQMSALVAKLERIRRLWHNAAALGVEDEALWLVMARAWGVWLAELME
;
A
#
# COMPACT_ATOMS: atom_id res chain seq x y z
N PRO A 1 -20.08 22.38 22.81
CA PRO A 1 -20.08 21.03 22.20
C PRO A 1 -18.64 20.70 21.73
N PRO A 2 -18.21 19.43 21.73
CA PRO A 2 -16.92 19.07 21.16
C PRO A 2 -16.90 19.34 19.65
N ALA A 3 -15.71 19.59 19.10
CA ALA A 3 -15.51 19.77 17.67
C ALA A 3 -15.88 18.49 16.90
N SER A 4 -16.51 18.64 15.73
CA SER A 4 -16.81 17.51 14.85
C SER A 4 -15.54 16.94 14.24
N LEU A 5 -15.51 15.62 14.07
CA LEU A 5 -14.42 14.94 13.38
C LEU A 5 -14.38 15.36 11.90
N PRO A 6 -13.18 15.42 11.28
CA PRO A 6 -13.06 15.66 9.86
C PRO A 6 -13.72 14.52 9.08
N THR A 7 -14.49 14.88 8.06
CA THR A 7 -15.16 13.93 7.16
C THR A 7 -14.30 13.65 5.93
N PRO A 8 -14.28 12.41 5.42
CA PRO A 8 -13.65 12.11 4.14
C PRO A 8 -14.20 13.01 3.02
N THR A 9 -13.34 13.39 2.09
CA THR A 9 -13.67 14.30 0.98
C THR A 9 -13.77 13.57 -0.36
N HIS A 10 -13.08 12.44 -0.51
CA HIS A 10 -13.01 11.67 -1.76
C HIS A 10 -13.16 10.18 -1.46
N VAL A 11 -13.43 9.39 -2.49
CA VAL A 11 -13.42 7.93 -2.42
C VAL A 11 -12.52 7.41 -3.53
N LEU A 12 -11.48 6.66 -3.15
CA LEU A 12 -10.68 5.93 -4.11
C LEU A 12 -11.44 4.68 -4.53
N HIS A 13 -11.61 4.50 -5.83
CA HIS A 13 -12.15 3.29 -6.42
C HIS A 13 -10.98 2.50 -7.01
N LEU A 14 -10.56 1.48 -6.26
CA LEU A 14 -9.34 0.73 -6.50
C LEU A 14 -9.70 -0.57 -7.19
N THR A 15 -9.20 -0.75 -8.41
CA THR A 15 -9.28 -2.01 -9.12
C THR A 15 -7.92 -2.69 -9.06
N PHE A 16 -7.89 -3.94 -8.59
CA PHE A 16 -6.65 -4.69 -8.41
C PHE A 16 -6.43 -5.67 -9.56
N SER A 17 -5.30 -5.54 -10.27
CA SER A 17 -4.99 -6.41 -11.41
C SER A 17 -4.78 -7.88 -11.02
N ASN A 18 -4.42 -8.15 -9.76
CA ASN A 18 -4.12 -9.51 -9.29
C ASN A 18 -5.32 -10.27 -8.72
N SER A 19 -6.48 -9.63 -8.54
CA SER A 19 -7.63 -10.30 -7.90
C SER A 19 -8.98 -9.97 -8.53
N GLU A 20 -9.04 -9.11 -9.56
CA GLU A 20 -10.27 -8.57 -10.17
C GLU A 20 -11.24 -7.93 -9.15
N LYS A 21 -10.78 -7.76 -7.90
CA LYS A 21 -11.57 -7.17 -6.83
C LYS A 21 -11.49 -5.66 -6.91
N THR A 22 -12.60 -5.07 -6.51
CA THR A 22 -12.75 -3.63 -6.39
C THR A 22 -12.93 -3.26 -4.92
N ILE A 23 -12.21 -2.23 -4.47
CA ILE A 23 -12.38 -1.64 -3.13
C ILE A 23 -12.72 -0.17 -3.27
N PHE A 24 -13.65 0.31 -2.44
CA PHE A 24 -13.93 1.73 -2.25
C PHE A 24 -13.33 2.18 -0.92
N ALA A 25 -12.39 3.12 -0.98
CA ALA A 25 -11.69 3.61 0.20
C ALA A 25 -11.93 5.12 0.38
N PRO A 26 -12.62 5.55 1.45
CA PRO A 26 -12.82 6.96 1.72
C PRO A 26 -11.49 7.62 2.13
N ILE A 27 -11.18 8.80 1.59
CA ILE A 27 -9.94 9.50 1.86
C ILE A 27 -10.12 11.00 2.16
N HIS A 28 -9.12 11.58 2.83
CA HIS A 28 -8.98 13.02 3.00
C HIS A 28 -7.95 13.55 2.01
N ARG A 29 -8.40 14.34 1.03
CA ARG A 29 -7.54 14.90 -0.04
C ARG A 29 -6.28 15.55 0.51
N ASP A 30 -6.40 16.36 1.55
CA ASP A 30 -5.26 17.12 2.07
C ASP A 30 -4.14 16.21 2.61
N ILE A 31 -4.50 15.10 3.26
CA ILE A 31 -3.54 14.11 3.75
C ILE A 31 -2.90 13.37 2.57
N TRP A 32 -3.71 12.97 1.59
CA TRP A 32 -3.26 12.16 0.47
C TRP A 32 -2.46 12.96 -0.57
N ALA A 33 -2.81 14.22 -0.80
CA ALA A 33 -2.11 15.11 -1.73
C ALA A 33 -0.70 15.46 -1.26
N VAL A 34 -0.45 15.45 0.06
CA VAL A 34 0.89 15.67 0.62
C VAL A 34 1.83 14.49 0.35
N LYS A 35 1.29 13.27 0.28
CA LYS A 35 2.11 12.05 0.17
C LYS A 35 2.08 11.39 -1.20
N THR A 36 1.13 11.75 -2.06
CA THR A 36 0.87 11.06 -3.32
C THR A 36 0.64 12.04 -4.46
N ARG A 37 1.00 11.63 -5.67
CA ARG A 37 0.73 12.41 -6.90
C ARG A 37 -0.69 12.24 -7.44
N LEU A 38 -1.61 11.60 -6.70
CA LEU A 38 -2.99 11.35 -7.15
C LEU A 38 -3.74 12.63 -7.56
N PHE A 39 -3.42 13.75 -6.89
CA PHE A 39 -4.09 15.04 -7.11
C PHE A 39 -3.24 16.03 -7.90
N ALA A 40 -2.00 15.70 -8.27
CA ALA A 40 -1.11 16.61 -8.98
C ALA A 40 -1.56 16.89 -10.43
N ARG A 41 -2.54 16.14 -10.95
CA ARG A 41 -3.06 16.28 -12.33
C ARG A 41 -4.34 17.12 -12.47
N THR A 42 -4.96 17.60 -11.39
CA THR A 42 -6.26 18.31 -11.48
C THR A 42 -6.15 19.82 -11.78
N GLU A 43 -4.96 20.37 -12.02
CA GLU A 43 -4.81 21.77 -12.47
C GLU A 43 -5.04 21.99 -13.98
N SER A 44 -5.49 20.96 -14.71
CA SER A 44 -5.88 21.09 -16.13
C SER A 44 -7.35 21.54 -16.27
N THR A 45 -7.54 22.86 -16.31
CA THR A 45 -8.54 23.62 -17.10
C THR A 45 -9.97 23.06 -17.22
N ASN A 46 -10.91 23.63 -16.46
CA ASN A 46 -12.21 24.10 -16.99
C ASN A 46 -12.97 24.93 -15.92
N PRO A 47 -13.27 26.23 -16.16
CA PRO A 47 -14.25 26.96 -15.38
C PRO A 47 -15.64 26.60 -15.93
N GLY A 48 -16.29 25.61 -15.31
CA GLY A 48 -17.53 25.05 -15.84
C GLY A 48 -18.61 24.84 -14.78
N CYS A 49 -19.40 25.90 -14.57
CA CYS A 49 -20.84 25.86 -14.29
C CYS A 49 -21.35 25.22 -12.96
N GLY A 50 -21.84 26.10 -12.08
CA GLY A 50 -23.21 26.00 -11.55
C GLY A 50 -23.57 24.83 -10.62
N THR A 51 -23.55 25.13 -9.31
CA THR A 51 -24.58 24.77 -8.31
C THR A 51 -25.10 23.32 -8.25
N THR A 52 -24.57 22.52 -7.32
CA THR A 52 -25.38 21.62 -6.47
C THR A 52 -24.72 21.43 -5.09
N LEU A 53 -25.46 21.77 -4.04
CA LEU A 53 -25.13 21.71 -2.60
C LEU A 53 -25.11 20.26 -2.06
N PHE A 54 -24.45 19.34 -2.74
CA PHE A 54 -24.14 18.02 -2.20
C PHE A 54 -22.66 17.76 -2.45
N ALA A 55 -21.92 17.49 -1.37
CA ALA A 55 -20.52 17.12 -1.41
C ALA A 55 -20.36 15.90 -2.34
N ARG A 56 -20.09 16.17 -3.61
CA ARG A 56 -19.90 15.14 -4.63
C ARG A 56 -18.52 14.57 -4.37
N THR A 57 -18.48 13.50 -3.59
CA THR A 57 -17.26 12.75 -3.34
C THR A 57 -16.67 12.35 -4.69
N GLU A 58 -15.55 12.96 -5.06
CA GLU A 58 -14.88 12.68 -6.34
C GLU A 58 -14.27 11.27 -6.28
N SER A 59 -14.46 10.51 -7.35
CA SER A 59 -13.95 9.15 -7.50
C SER A 59 -12.64 9.15 -8.29
N ILE A 60 -11.60 8.50 -7.75
CA ILE A 60 -10.28 8.39 -8.38
C ILE A 60 -9.94 6.92 -8.56
N ASN A 61 -9.45 6.56 -9.76
CA ASN A 61 -9.22 5.18 -10.18
C ASN A 61 -7.73 4.89 -10.46
N PRO A 62 -6.86 4.80 -9.45
CA PRO A 62 -5.48 4.39 -9.69
C PRO A 62 -5.45 2.86 -9.92
N PRO A 63 -4.76 2.37 -10.97
CA PRO A 63 -4.56 0.94 -11.14
C PRO A 63 -3.58 0.44 -10.07
N LEU A 64 -4.06 -0.32 -9.09
CA LEU A 64 -3.20 -0.92 -8.09
C LEU A 64 -2.89 -2.38 -8.46
N PRO A 65 -1.63 -2.80 -8.40
CA PRO A 65 -1.28 -4.15 -8.80
C PRO A 65 -1.64 -5.21 -7.75
N TYR A 66 -1.59 -4.89 -6.44
CA TYR A 66 -1.66 -5.90 -5.39
C TYR A 66 -2.61 -5.54 -4.24
N GLN A 67 -3.74 -6.22 -4.14
CA GLN A 67 -4.72 -5.98 -3.07
C GLN A 67 -4.19 -6.21 -1.65
N THR A 68 -3.35 -7.24 -1.45
CA THR A 68 -3.02 -7.74 -0.10
C THR A 68 -2.32 -6.73 0.79
N LEU A 69 -1.62 -5.75 0.22
CA LEU A 69 -0.85 -4.75 0.97
C LEU A 69 -1.49 -3.37 0.96
N TRP A 70 -2.72 -3.27 0.44
CA TRP A 70 -3.49 -2.04 0.50
C TRP A 70 -3.66 -1.49 1.93
N PRO A 71 -4.03 -2.29 2.95
CA PRO A 71 -4.25 -1.76 4.29
C PRO A 71 -3.02 -1.07 4.89
N ILE A 72 -1.84 -1.68 4.72
CA ILE A 72 -0.57 -1.14 5.23
C ILE A 72 -0.25 0.20 4.58
N LEU A 73 -0.44 0.31 3.26
CA LEU A 73 -0.17 1.53 2.52
C LEU A 73 -1.17 2.64 2.88
N TYR A 74 -2.44 2.29 3.01
CA TYR A 74 -3.50 3.20 3.45
C TYR A 74 -3.19 3.76 4.83
N ASP A 75 -2.91 2.90 5.81
CA ASP A 75 -2.61 3.31 7.18
C ASP A 75 -1.32 4.13 7.27
N TYR A 76 -0.30 3.79 6.48
CA TYR A 76 0.93 4.56 6.41
C TYR A 76 0.70 6.00 5.93
N ILE A 77 -0.17 6.21 4.92
CA ILE A 77 -0.47 7.55 4.41
C ILE A 77 -1.07 8.44 5.51
N TYR A 78 -1.88 7.87 6.40
CA TYR A 78 -2.45 8.61 7.52
C TYR A 78 -1.51 8.77 8.71
N THR A 79 -0.75 7.74 9.05
CA THR A 79 0.01 7.70 10.31
C THR A 79 1.48 8.09 10.16
N SER A 80 2.02 8.04 8.94
CA SER A 80 3.46 8.13 8.65
C SER A 80 4.32 7.15 9.47
N SER A 81 3.72 6.07 10.00
CA SER A 81 4.40 5.18 10.94
C SER A 81 5.30 4.19 10.22
N THR A 82 6.58 4.53 10.10
CA THR A 82 7.63 3.67 9.56
C THR A 82 7.83 2.39 10.39
N VAL A 83 7.62 2.48 11.70
CA VAL A 83 7.72 1.36 12.64
C VAL A 83 6.63 0.33 12.38
N ALA A 84 5.38 0.78 12.14
CA ALA A 84 4.28 -0.13 11.84
C ALA A 84 4.49 -0.88 10.51
N VAL A 85 4.95 -0.16 9.48
CA VAL A 85 5.27 -0.76 8.17
C VAL A 85 6.39 -1.79 8.31
N LEU A 86 7.50 -1.44 8.99
CA LEU A 86 8.61 -2.37 9.20
C LEU A 86 8.15 -3.61 9.99
N ALA A 87 7.40 -3.41 11.06
CA ALA A 87 6.88 -4.50 11.87
C ALA A 87 5.98 -5.45 11.06
N ASP A 88 5.11 -4.92 10.21
CA ASP A 88 4.28 -5.77 9.33
C ASP A 88 5.14 -6.57 8.34
N LEU A 89 6.09 -5.91 7.67
CA LEU A 89 6.96 -6.56 6.68
C LEU A 89 7.81 -7.67 7.29
N LEU A 90 8.26 -7.50 8.54
CA LEU A 90 9.06 -8.49 9.25
C LEU A 90 8.24 -9.60 9.92
N LYS A 91 6.98 -9.34 10.28
CA LYS A 91 6.09 -10.35 10.89
C LYS A 91 5.51 -11.33 9.89
N HIS A 92 5.69 -11.12 8.58
CA HIS A 92 5.11 -11.99 7.58
C HIS A 92 5.68 -13.40 7.68
N GLN A 93 4.83 -14.33 8.15
CA GLN A 93 5.12 -15.76 8.14
C GLN A 93 4.54 -16.36 6.86
N VAL A 94 5.36 -17.12 6.16
CA VAL A 94 4.93 -17.93 5.02
C VAL A 94 4.45 -19.26 5.61
N PRO A 95 3.17 -19.64 5.44
CA PRO A 95 2.68 -20.89 5.98
C PRO A 95 3.41 -22.09 5.35
N PRO A 96 3.69 -23.16 6.13
CA PRO A 96 4.32 -24.36 5.61
C PRO A 96 3.49 -24.98 4.50
N SER A 97 4.17 -25.44 3.43
CA SER A 97 3.52 -26.14 2.33
C SER A 97 2.85 -27.41 2.88
N PRO A 98 1.54 -27.60 2.66
CA PRO A 98 0.81 -28.77 3.18
C PRO A 98 1.26 -30.10 2.57
N PHE A 99 2.15 -30.07 1.56
CA PHE A 99 2.64 -31.24 0.84
C PHE A 99 4.06 -31.68 1.21
N SER A 100 4.74 -30.99 2.14
CA SER A 100 6.14 -31.27 2.47
C SER A 100 6.23 -32.29 3.60
N ALA A 101 6.50 -33.54 3.23
CA ALA A 101 6.56 -34.69 4.13
C ALA A 101 7.85 -35.49 3.94
N GLU A 102 9.04 -34.85 3.88
CA GLU A 102 10.34 -35.51 4.12
C GLU A 102 11.52 -34.52 4.24
N PRO A 103 12.59 -34.81 5.03
CA PRO A 103 13.71 -33.90 5.24
C PRO A 103 14.87 -34.20 4.28
N PRO A 104 14.88 -33.56 3.10
CA PRO A 104 15.88 -32.51 2.76
C PRO A 104 15.22 -31.22 2.22
N GLU A 105 13.89 -31.14 2.21
CA GLU A 105 13.11 -30.01 1.69
C GLU A 105 13.19 -28.74 2.56
N VAL A 106 13.83 -28.80 3.73
CA VAL A 106 13.92 -27.68 4.68
C VAL A 106 14.62 -26.47 4.07
N GLN A 107 15.70 -26.67 3.31
CA GLN A 107 16.47 -25.56 2.72
C GLN A 107 15.74 -24.95 1.51
N GLN A 108 15.05 -25.76 0.71
CA GLN A 108 14.21 -25.29 -0.39
C GLN A 108 12.97 -24.56 0.13
N TYR A 109 12.38 -25.04 1.23
CA TYR A 109 11.29 -24.38 1.92
C TYR A 109 11.72 -23.03 2.49
N GLN A 110 12.87 -22.95 3.17
CA GLN A 110 13.45 -21.70 3.67
C GLN A 110 13.69 -20.69 2.54
N MET A 111 14.30 -21.13 1.43
CA MET A 111 14.51 -20.28 0.25
C MET A 111 13.18 -19.77 -0.33
N SER A 112 12.18 -20.64 -0.47
CA SER A 112 10.86 -20.22 -0.98
C SER A 112 10.13 -19.26 -0.04
N ALA A 113 10.28 -19.44 1.28
CA ALA A 113 9.74 -18.54 2.29
C ALA A 113 10.43 -17.16 2.24
N LEU A 114 11.75 -17.13 2.05
CA LEU A 114 12.53 -15.90 1.86
C LEU A 114 12.11 -15.16 0.58
N VAL A 115 11.95 -15.88 -0.53
CA VAL A 115 11.44 -15.31 -1.78
C VAL A 115 10.05 -14.71 -1.58
N ALA A 116 9.15 -15.38 -0.85
CA ALA A 116 7.82 -14.85 -0.56
C ALA A 116 7.85 -13.60 0.34
N LYS A 117 8.75 -13.54 1.33
CA LYS A 117 8.99 -12.33 2.14
C LYS A 117 9.49 -11.15 1.28
N LEU A 118 10.46 -11.37 0.39
CA LEU A 118 10.96 -10.35 -0.54
C LEU A 118 9.89 -9.90 -1.55
N GLU A 119 9.12 -10.85 -2.07
CA GLU A 119 8.00 -10.59 -2.96
C GLU A 119 6.94 -9.71 -2.28
N ARG A 120 6.68 -9.89 -0.98
CA ARG A 120 5.81 -8.98 -0.21
C ARG A 120 6.32 -7.53 -0.27
N ILE A 121 7.61 -7.31 -0.06
CA ILE A 121 8.20 -5.96 -0.13
C ILE A 121 8.04 -5.39 -1.54
N ARG A 122 8.35 -6.20 -2.57
CA ARG A 122 8.20 -5.80 -3.98
C ARG A 122 6.76 -5.38 -4.31
N ARG A 123 5.76 -6.10 -3.79
CA ARG A 123 4.34 -5.76 -3.97
C ARG A 123 3.98 -4.42 -3.34
N LEU A 124 4.49 -4.13 -2.14
CA LEU A 124 4.24 -2.86 -1.47
C LEU A 124 4.85 -1.70 -2.27
N TRP A 125 6.08 -1.91 -2.76
CA TRP A 125 6.78 -0.97 -3.62
C TRP A 125 5.96 -0.63 -4.88
N HIS A 126 5.43 -1.65 -5.57
CA HIS A 126 4.62 -1.43 -6.76
C HIS A 126 3.31 -0.68 -6.49
N ASN A 127 2.63 -0.96 -5.38
CA ASN A 127 1.45 -0.21 -4.99
C ASN A 127 1.79 1.26 -4.68
N ALA A 128 2.86 1.50 -3.91
CA ALA A 128 3.30 2.86 -3.57
C ALA A 128 3.70 3.65 -4.82
N ALA A 129 4.41 3.03 -5.76
CA ALA A 129 4.79 3.63 -7.03
C ALA A 129 3.55 3.95 -7.89
N ALA A 130 2.55 3.07 -7.93
CA ALA A 130 1.32 3.28 -8.69
C ALA A 130 0.47 4.45 -8.16
N LEU A 131 0.50 4.70 -6.85
CA LEU A 131 -0.10 5.90 -6.25
C LEU A 131 0.76 7.16 -6.43
N GLY A 132 2.00 7.01 -6.93
CA GLY A 132 2.98 8.08 -6.99
C GLY A 132 3.32 8.61 -5.60
N VAL A 133 3.58 7.71 -4.64
CA VAL A 133 4.03 8.11 -3.29
C VAL A 133 5.40 8.80 -3.40
N GLU A 134 5.56 9.94 -2.75
CA GLU A 134 6.82 10.72 -2.76
C GLU A 134 7.55 10.70 -1.41
N ASP A 135 7.09 9.87 -0.48
CA ASP A 135 7.62 9.82 0.87
C ASP A 135 8.89 8.96 0.96
N GLU A 136 10.05 9.61 1.07
CA GLU A 136 11.37 8.97 1.24
C GLU A 136 11.43 8.04 2.45
N ALA A 137 10.69 8.33 3.51
CA ALA A 137 10.70 7.48 4.70
C ALA A 137 10.10 6.09 4.40
N LEU A 138 9.10 5.99 3.51
CA LEU A 138 8.53 4.71 3.10
C LEU A 138 9.55 3.88 2.29
N TRP A 139 10.24 4.54 1.36
CA TRP A 139 11.26 3.90 0.52
C TRP A 139 12.41 3.33 1.36
N LEU A 140 12.90 4.12 2.33
CA LEU A 140 13.95 3.70 3.26
C LEU A 140 13.52 2.52 4.13
N VAL A 141 12.27 2.49 4.60
CA VAL A 141 11.76 1.37 5.40
C VAL A 141 11.69 0.08 4.59
N MET A 142 11.21 0.14 3.35
CA MET A 142 11.17 -1.03 2.47
C MET A 142 12.58 -1.53 2.15
N ALA A 143 13.52 -0.62 1.88
CA ALA A 143 14.94 -0.97 1.68
C ALA A 143 15.54 -1.64 2.93
N ARG A 144 15.22 -1.13 4.12
CA ARG A 144 15.67 -1.74 5.39
C ARG A 144 15.10 -3.14 5.58
N ALA A 145 13.80 -3.33 5.35
CA ALA A 145 13.16 -4.65 5.45
C ALA A 145 13.78 -5.63 4.44
N TRP A 146 14.09 -5.16 3.23
CA TRP A 146 14.75 -5.95 2.20
C TRP A 146 16.14 -6.40 2.65
N GLY A 147 16.93 -5.48 3.22
CA GLY A 147 18.26 -5.78 3.76
C GLY A 147 18.24 -6.85 4.86
N VAL A 148 17.23 -6.85 5.73
CA VAL A 148 17.07 -7.89 6.77
C VAL A 148 16.90 -9.27 6.14
N TRP A 149 16.04 -9.40 5.13
CA TRP A 149 15.80 -10.68 4.46
C TRP A 149 16.95 -11.12 3.55
N LEU A 150 17.71 -10.18 2.97
CA LEU A 150 18.95 -10.51 2.26
C LEU A 150 20.04 -11.02 3.19
N ALA A 151 20.17 -10.46 4.40
CA ALA A 151 21.13 -10.96 5.38
C ALA A 151 20.81 -12.41 5.78
N GLU A 152 19.53 -12.76 5.97
CA GLU A 152 19.08 -14.14 6.23
C GLU A 152 19.38 -15.10 5.06
N LEU A 153 19.57 -14.60 3.83
CA LEU A 153 20.00 -15.43 2.67
C LEU A 153 21.52 -15.68 2.63
N MET A 154 22.31 -14.84 3.29
CA MET A 154 23.77 -14.89 3.26
C MET A 154 24.40 -15.59 4.46
N GLU A 155 23.61 -15.86 5.50
CA GLU A 155 23.97 -16.69 6.67
C GLU A 155 23.73 -18.18 6.40
#